data_AF-A0A6L7PUM8-F1
#
_entry.id   AF-A0A6L7PUM8-F1
#
_cell.length_a   1.000
_cell.length_b   1.000
_cell.length_c   1.000
_cell.angle_alpha   90.00
_cell.angle_beta   90.00
_cell.angle_gamma   90.00
#
_symmetry.space_group_name_H-M   'P 1'
#
loop_
_entity.id
_entity.type
_entity.pdbx_description
1 polymer ?
#
loop_
_entity_poly.entity_id
_entity_poly.type
_entity_poly.pdbx_seq_one_letter_code
_entity_poly.pdbx_strand_id
1 'polypeptide(L)'
;MTTSDQRSQQSIAGRPEFGLKRPDQVKIAPPAGERVPPGQFVAKTFPVLTYGDTPEVDLSTWSIRVWGLVGREIELDWKQFCSLPQVVVNADFHCVTQWSALDQTWGGVWVGTLLEQAGILPEARHIMAHCFGDYTTNVPLDLVLAEGLLAHRQNGAELGKDHGWPLRLVIPSRYGWKSAKWVNGIELMAEDAPGFWEQRGYNNNADPWQEERFWPELSG
;
A
#
# COMPACT_ATOMS: atom_id res chain seq x y z
N MET A 1 -19.53 45.73 23.36
CA MET A 1 -19.03 44.81 24.40
C MET A 1 -20.27 44.09 24.91
N THR A 2 -20.51 42.81 24.67
CA THR A 2 -19.61 41.65 24.68
C THR A 2 -20.14 40.59 23.71
N THR A 3 -19.25 40.08 22.87
CA THR A 3 -19.44 38.91 22.01
C THR A 3 -19.31 37.65 22.86
N SER A 4 -20.34 36.81 22.91
CA SER A 4 -20.24 35.45 23.44
C SER A 4 -20.06 34.48 22.27
N ASP A 5 -18.87 33.91 22.22
CA ASP A 5 -18.36 32.92 21.26
C ASP A 5 -19.13 31.59 21.41
N GLN A 6 -19.99 31.26 20.44
CA GLN A 6 -20.56 29.92 20.29
C GLN A 6 -19.78 29.20 19.20
N ARG A 7 -18.75 28.45 19.61
CA ARG A 7 -18.16 27.42 18.75
C ARG A 7 -19.18 26.30 18.59
N SER A 8 -19.79 26.27 17.42
CA SER A 8 -20.63 25.19 16.94
C SER A 8 -19.82 23.90 16.85
N GLN A 9 -20.08 22.98 17.77
CA GLN A 9 -19.95 21.54 17.49
C GLN A 9 -20.93 21.23 16.36
N GLN A 10 -20.43 21.04 15.14
CA GLN A 10 -21.19 20.40 14.08
C GLN A 10 -20.61 19.01 13.85
N SER A 11 -21.38 18.03 14.34
CA SER A 11 -21.23 16.62 14.04
C SER A 11 -21.34 16.42 12.53
N ILE A 12 -20.31 15.85 11.92
CA ILE A 12 -20.38 15.41 10.53
C ILE A 12 -20.97 14.00 10.52
N ALA A 13 -22.30 13.92 10.51
CA ALA A 13 -23.02 12.68 10.28
C ALA A 13 -23.08 12.37 8.78
N GLY A 14 -22.77 11.13 8.38
CA GLY A 14 -23.22 10.60 7.08
C GLY A 14 -22.17 10.07 6.10
N ARG A 15 -20.93 9.79 6.50
CA ARG A 15 -20.03 8.91 5.70
C ARG A 15 -20.06 7.51 6.29
N PRO A 16 -20.11 6.43 5.48
CA PRO A 16 -19.90 5.09 6.01
C PRO A 16 -18.53 5.08 6.70
N GLU A 17 -18.52 4.81 8.01
CA GLU A 17 -17.29 4.43 8.70
C GLU A 17 -16.77 3.19 7.99
N PHE A 18 -15.82 3.35 7.07
CA PHE A 18 -14.85 2.30 6.77
C PHE A 18 -13.98 2.18 8.02
N GLY A 19 -14.60 1.65 9.08
CA GLY A 19 -14.03 1.56 10.40
C GLY A 19 -12.75 0.76 10.29
N LEU A 20 -11.66 1.35 10.75
CA LEU A 20 -10.49 0.60 11.16
C LEU A 20 -11.00 -0.61 11.94
N LYS A 21 -10.50 -1.82 11.64
CA LYS A 21 -10.68 -2.87 12.63
C LYS A 21 -10.13 -2.31 13.93
N ARG A 22 -10.93 -2.27 14.98
CA ARG A 22 -10.41 -1.93 16.30
C ARG A 22 -9.68 -3.15 16.87
N PRO A 23 -8.76 -2.97 17.83
CA PRO A 23 -8.11 -4.10 18.52
C PRO A 23 -9.11 -5.16 19.03
N ASP A 24 -10.27 -4.74 19.56
CA ASP A 24 -11.32 -5.63 20.06
C ASP A 24 -12.04 -6.44 18.96
N GLN A 25 -11.82 -6.13 17.68
CA GLN A 25 -12.41 -6.81 16.54
C GLN A 25 -11.47 -7.84 15.89
N VAL A 26 -10.25 -7.98 16.40
CA VAL A 26 -9.29 -9.01 15.97
C VAL A 26 -9.71 -10.35 16.56
N LYS A 27 -9.98 -11.32 15.69
CA LYS A 27 -10.41 -12.67 16.08
C LYS A 27 -9.20 -13.52 16.47
N ILE A 28 -9.39 -14.49 17.37
CA ILE A 28 -8.37 -15.51 17.61
C ILE A 28 -8.38 -16.48 16.43
N ALA A 29 -7.25 -16.64 15.76
CA ALA A 29 -7.04 -17.63 14.71
C ALA A 29 -6.20 -18.81 15.26
N PRO A 30 -6.47 -20.06 14.83
CA PRO A 30 -5.61 -21.18 15.19
C PRO A 30 -4.24 -21.04 14.51
N PRO A 31 -3.15 -21.61 15.07
CA PRO A 31 -1.86 -21.68 14.40
C PRO A 31 -1.98 -22.35 13.01
N ALA A 32 -1.33 -21.77 11.99
CA ALA A 32 -1.53 -22.15 10.59
C ALA A 32 -0.23 -22.39 9.80
N GLY A 33 0.79 -22.97 10.45
CA GLY A 33 2.08 -23.29 9.84
C GLY A 33 3.03 -22.09 9.72
N GLU A 34 4.30 -22.34 9.38
CA GLU A 34 5.39 -21.34 9.43
C GLU A 34 5.25 -20.21 8.40
N ARG A 35 4.42 -20.38 7.36
CA ARG A 35 4.16 -19.37 6.33
C ARG A 35 2.95 -18.47 6.63
N VAL A 36 2.20 -18.75 7.70
CA VAL A 36 1.01 -17.98 8.06
C VAL A 36 1.22 -17.21 9.36
N PRO A 37 1.15 -15.87 9.33
CA PRO A 37 1.31 -15.04 10.52
C PRO A 37 0.34 -15.35 11.65
N PRO A 38 0.74 -15.09 12.91
CA PRO A 38 -0.17 -15.18 14.04
C PRO A 38 -1.47 -14.40 13.77
N GLY A 39 -2.60 -14.97 14.23
CA GLY A 39 -3.90 -14.33 14.07
C GLY A 39 -4.42 -14.25 12.62
N GLN A 40 -3.90 -15.07 11.69
CA GLN A 40 -4.33 -15.12 10.28
C GLN A 40 -5.05 -16.43 9.91
N PHE A 41 -6.01 -16.32 8.98
CA PHE A 41 -6.67 -17.47 8.36
C PHE A 41 -6.21 -17.61 6.90
N VAL A 42 -5.92 -18.83 6.44
CA VAL A 42 -5.60 -19.04 5.02
C VAL A 42 -6.86 -18.87 4.18
N ALA A 43 -6.82 -17.92 3.25
CA ALA A 43 -7.91 -17.70 2.30
C ALA A 43 -7.85 -18.72 1.16
N LYS A 44 -9.03 -19.15 0.68
CA LYS A 44 -9.15 -20.00 -0.51
C LYS A 44 -9.02 -19.22 -1.82
N THR A 45 -9.28 -17.92 -1.77
CA THR A 45 -9.24 -16.99 -2.90
C THR A 45 -8.45 -15.75 -2.49
N PHE A 46 -8.24 -14.80 -3.41
CA PHE A 46 -7.66 -13.49 -3.11
C PHE A 46 -8.80 -12.47 -2.93
N PRO A 47 -9.21 -12.13 -1.68
CA PRO A 47 -10.38 -11.27 -1.45
C PRO A 47 -10.17 -9.83 -1.92
N VAL A 48 -11.25 -9.19 -2.36
CA VAL A 48 -11.28 -7.75 -2.63
C VAL A 48 -11.58 -7.01 -1.33
N LEU A 49 -10.64 -6.16 -0.91
CA LEU A 49 -10.86 -5.14 0.12
C LEU A 49 -10.37 -3.81 -0.42
N THR A 50 -11.27 -2.84 -0.50
CA THR A 50 -11.02 -1.52 -1.10
C THR A 50 -11.59 -0.47 -0.17
N TYR A 51 -10.83 0.61 0.02
CA TYR A 51 -11.35 1.86 0.56
C TYR A 51 -11.90 2.71 -0.59
N GLY A 52 -13.14 3.18 -0.46
CA GLY A 52 -13.78 3.98 -1.50
C GLY A 52 -14.18 3.17 -2.73
N ASP A 53 -14.43 3.88 -3.83
CA ASP A 53 -14.81 3.29 -5.11
C ASP A 53 -13.59 2.82 -5.90
N THR A 54 -13.76 1.78 -6.71
CA THR A 54 -12.74 1.37 -7.68
C THR A 54 -12.61 2.43 -8.77
N PRO A 55 -11.45 3.10 -8.92
CA PRO A 55 -11.26 4.12 -9.94
C PRO A 55 -11.31 3.53 -11.35
N GLU A 56 -11.90 4.28 -12.28
CA GLU A 56 -11.76 4.02 -13.70
C GLU A 56 -10.49 4.71 -14.22
N VAL A 57 -9.47 3.91 -14.49
CA VAL A 57 -8.17 4.42 -14.95
C VAL A 57 -8.06 4.27 -16.47
N ASP A 58 -7.97 5.40 -17.18
CA ASP A 58 -7.72 5.43 -18.61
C ASP A 58 -6.21 5.40 -18.90
N LEU A 59 -5.75 4.30 -19.52
CA LEU A 59 -4.35 4.12 -19.89
C LEU A 59 -3.82 5.13 -20.90
N SER A 60 -4.69 5.84 -21.63
CA SER A 60 -4.28 6.88 -22.59
C SER A 60 -3.76 8.15 -21.91
N THR A 61 -4.17 8.38 -20.66
CA THR A 61 -3.77 9.53 -19.83
C THR A 61 -3.03 9.12 -18.57
N TRP A 62 -2.86 7.81 -18.36
CA TRP A 62 -2.14 7.28 -17.20
C TRP A 62 -0.65 7.54 -17.31
N SER A 63 -0.07 7.94 -16.18
CA SER A 63 1.38 7.96 -15.96
C SER A 63 1.72 7.55 -14.54
N ILE A 64 2.97 7.11 -14.34
CA ILE A 64 3.59 6.99 -13.03
C ILE A 64 4.74 7.98 -12.90
N ARG A 65 4.70 8.79 -11.84
CA ARG A 65 5.75 9.80 -11.54
C ARG A 65 6.66 9.33 -10.41
N VAL A 66 7.95 9.66 -10.50
CA VAL A 66 8.92 9.53 -9.39
C VAL A 66 9.55 10.89 -9.12
N TRP A 67 9.48 11.36 -7.87
CA TRP A 67 9.95 12.68 -7.47
C TRP A 67 10.45 12.74 -6.01
N GLY A 68 10.76 13.95 -5.53
CA GLY A 68 11.25 14.19 -4.18
C GLY A 68 12.78 14.15 -4.15
N LEU A 69 13.35 13.33 -3.28
CA LEU A 69 14.80 13.18 -3.11
C LEU A 69 15.43 12.32 -4.22
N VAL A 70 15.35 12.82 -5.45
CA VAL A 70 15.93 12.22 -6.66
C VAL A 70 16.74 13.25 -7.44
N GLY A 71 17.76 12.80 -8.17
CA GLY A 71 18.58 13.65 -9.02
C GLY A 71 17.82 14.17 -10.24
N ARG A 72 16.85 13.40 -10.73
CA ARG A 72 15.92 13.80 -11.79
C ARG A 72 14.56 13.17 -11.56
N GLU A 73 13.52 14.00 -11.58
CA GLU A 73 12.15 13.49 -11.63
C GLU A 73 11.88 12.80 -12.97
N ILE A 74 11.18 11.66 -12.91
CA ILE A 74 10.76 10.92 -14.10
C ILE A 74 9.24 10.75 -14.09
N GLU A 75 8.67 10.68 -15.27
CA GLU A 75 7.28 10.36 -15.50
C GLU A 75 7.22 9.41 -16.69
N LEU A 76 6.56 8.27 -16.51
CA LEU A 76 6.46 7.23 -17.53
C LEU A 76 4.99 6.99 -17.88
N ASP A 77 4.67 7.00 -19.17
CA ASP A 77 3.38 6.51 -19.65
C ASP A 77 3.29 4.98 -19.55
N TRP A 78 2.11 4.43 -19.82
CA TRP A 78 1.86 2.99 -19.72
C TRP A 78 2.78 2.15 -20.61
N LYS A 79 3.05 2.62 -21.84
CA LYS A 79 3.88 1.91 -22.81
C LYS A 79 5.35 1.91 -22.38
N GLN A 80 5.84 3.04 -21.89
CA GLN A 80 7.19 3.19 -21.35
C GLN A 80 7.38 2.30 -20.13
N PHE A 81 6.43 2.31 -19.19
CA PHE A 81 6.45 1.43 -18.03
C PHE A 81 6.50 -0.06 -18.42
N CYS A 82 5.64 -0.49 -19.35
CA CYS A 82 5.62 -1.89 -19.82
C CYS A 82 6.88 -2.29 -20.60
N SER A 83 7.67 -1.32 -21.09
CA SER A 83 8.92 -1.57 -21.80
C SER A 83 10.12 -1.76 -20.85
N LEU A 84 9.95 -1.49 -19.55
CA LEU A 84 10.97 -1.76 -18.54
C LEU A 84 11.17 -3.27 -18.32
N PRO A 85 12.33 -3.70 -17.78
CA PRO A 85 12.57 -5.09 -17.40
C PRO A 85 11.44 -5.65 -16.51
N GLN A 86 10.79 -6.71 -17.00
CA GLN A 86 9.68 -7.37 -16.31
C GLN A 86 10.19 -8.57 -15.51
N VAL A 87 9.62 -8.77 -14.33
CA VAL A 87 9.92 -9.90 -13.44
C VAL A 87 8.64 -10.57 -12.97
N VAL A 88 8.77 -11.82 -12.50
CA VAL A 88 7.71 -12.55 -11.81
C VAL A 88 8.23 -12.99 -10.46
N VAL A 89 7.50 -12.64 -9.40
CA VAL A 89 7.83 -12.94 -8.01
C VAL A 89 6.76 -13.86 -7.44
N ASN A 90 7.19 -14.95 -6.78
CA ASN A 90 6.29 -15.74 -5.94
C ASN A 90 6.38 -15.18 -4.50
N ALA A 91 5.24 -14.77 -3.95
CA ALA A 91 5.16 -14.17 -2.64
C ALA A 91 3.81 -14.43 -1.99
N ASP A 92 3.81 -14.63 -0.69
CA ASP A 92 2.59 -14.67 0.11
C ASP A 92 2.06 -13.25 0.33
N PHE A 93 0.76 -13.12 0.57
CA PHE A 93 0.10 -11.84 0.86
C PHE A 93 -0.68 -11.95 2.16
N HIS A 94 -0.42 -11.03 3.09
CA HIS A 94 -1.04 -11.04 4.41
C HIS A 94 -1.88 -9.79 4.61
N CYS A 95 -3.17 -9.95 4.89
CA CYS A 95 -4.07 -8.83 5.11
C CYS A 95 -4.26 -8.55 6.59
N VAL A 96 -4.31 -7.27 6.94
CA VAL A 96 -4.64 -6.78 8.29
C VAL A 96 -6.01 -7.26 8.77
N THR A 97 -6.93 -7.57 7.85
CA THR A 97 -8.25 -8.10 8.19
C THR A 97 -8.25 -9.60 8.48
N GLN A 98 -7.08 -10.20 8.72
CA GLN A 98 -6.87 -11.58 9.19
C GLN A 98 -7.02 -12.67 8.14
N TRP A 99 -6.68 -12.38 6.88
CA TRP A 99 -6.51 -13.45 5.91
C TRP A 99 -5.14 -13.41 5.24
N SER A 100 -4.61 -14.59 4.95
CA SER A 100 -3.38 -14.79 4.18
C SER A 100 -3.68 -15.55 2.89
N ALA A 101 -3.19 -15.05 1.77
CA ALA A 101 -3.22 -15.74 0.48
C ALA A 101 -1.81 -16.21 0.16
N LEU A 102 -1.63 -17.52 0.08
CA LEU A 102 -0.32 -18.14 -0.16
C LEU A 102 -0.08 -18.36 -1.66
N ASP A 103 1.18 -18.55 -2.03
CA ASP A 103 1.62 -18.95 -3.37
C ASP A 103 1.13 -17.99 -4.49
N GLN A 104 1.03 -16.69 -4.19
CA GLN A 104 0.67 -15.71 -5.19
C GLN A 104 1.85 -15.44 -6.11
N THR A 105 1.59 -15.30 -7.41
CA THR A 105 2.61 -14.82 -8.36
C THR A 105 2.26 -13.42 -8.84
N TRP A 106 3.24 -12.52 -8.80
CA TRP A 106 3.10 -11.12 -9.17
C TRP A 106 4.04 -10.81 -10.34
N GLY A 107 3.49 -10.27 -11.42
CA GLY A 107 4.25 -9.87 -12.60
C GLY A 107 4.30 -8.36 -12.74
N GLY A 108 5.50 -7.80 -12.92
CA GLY A 108 5.68 -6.36 -13.04
C GLY A 108 7.13 -5.89 -13.05
N VAL A 109 7.36 -4.69 -12.55
CA VAL A 109 8.67 -4.02 -12.56
C VAL A 109 9.12 -3.78 -11.12
N TRP A 110 10.37 -4.07 -10.80
CA TRP A 110 10.94 -3.68 -9.50
C TRP A 110 10.88 -2.16 -9.33
N VAL A 111 10.49 -1.69 -8.15
CA VAL A 111 10.51 -0.24 -7.84
C VAL A 111 11.93 0.30 -8.03
N GLY A 112 12.95 -0.47 -7.62
CA GLY A 112 14.37 -0.15 -7.82
C GLY A 112 14.71 0.25 -9.26
N THR A 113 14.11 -0.38 -10.28
CA THR A 113 14.33 -0.04 -11.70
C THR A 113 13.95 1.40 -12.03
N LEU A 114 12.87 1.91 -11.44
CA LEU A 114 12.45 3.31 -11.63
C LEU A 114 13.36 4.25 -10.83
N LEU A 115 13.72 3.86 -9.60
CA LEU A 115 14.56 4.67 -8.72
C LEU A 115 15.99 4.81 -9.25
N GLU A 116 16.54 3.78 -9.89
CA GLU A 116 17.83 3.83 -10.59
C GLU A 116 17.83 4.86 -11.71
N GLN A 117 16.74 4.95 -12.48
CA GLN A 117 16.60 5.96 -13.55
C GLN A 117 16.44 7.38 -13.01
N ALA A 118 15.76 7.55 -11.87
CA ALA A 118 15.57 8.84 -11.21
C ALA A 118 16.85 9.32 -10.47
N GLY A 119 17.68 8.38 -10.01
CA GLY A 119 18.88 8.61 -9.23
C GLY A 119 18.56 9.02 -7.79
N ILE A 120 18.58 8.08 -6.86
CA ILE A 120 18.30 8.31 -5.43
C ILE A 120 19.32 9.28 -4.82
N LEU A 121 18.85 10.31 -4.10
CA LEU A 121 19.74 11.21 -3.34
C LEU A 121 20.14 10.61 -1.98
N PRO A 122 21.34 10.93 -1.44
CA PRO A 122 21.87 10.34 -0.21
C PRO A 122 21.00 10.55 1.04
N GLU A 123 20.11 11.52 1.05
CA GLU A 123 19.19 11.85 2.14
C GLU A 123 17.93 10.99 2.14
N ALA A 124 17.59 10.30 1.04
CA ALA A 124 16.36 9.52 0.94
C ALA A 124 16.38 8.30 1.89
N ARG A 125 15.31 8.14 2.67
CA ARG A 125 15.14 7.04 3.64
C ARG A 125 13.81 6.32 3.51
N HIS A 126 12.79 6.98 2.97
CA HIS A 126 11.44 6.45 2.81
C HIS A 126 10.90 6.77 1.43
N ILE A 127 9.90 6.01 1.00
CA ILE A 127 9.01 6.43 -0.08
C ILE A 127 7.61 6.74 0.46
N MET A 128 6.89 7.61 -0.21
CA MET A 128 5.43 7.67 -0.19
C MET A 128 4.92 7.16 -1.54
N ALA A 129 4.14 6.08 -1.53
CA ALA A 129 3.39 5.64 -2.70
C ALA A 129 2.10 6.44 -2.79
N HIS A 130 1.84 7.04 -3.96
CA HIS A 130 0.64 7.81 -4.28
C HIS A 130 -0.24 7.03 -5.23
N CYS A 131 -1.56 7.11 -5.04
CA CYS A 131 -2.53 6.33 -5.78
C CYS A 131 -3.72 7.19 -6.23
N PHE A 132 -4.44 6.71 -7.24
CA PHE A 132 -5.77 7.24 -7.55
C PHE A 132 -6.70 7.08 -6.33
N GLY A 133 -7.60 8.05 -6.13
CA GLY A 133 -8.50 8.07 -4.98
C GLY A 133 -7.86 8.57 -3.68
N ASP A 134 -6.79 9.38 -3.80
CA ASP A 134 -6.08 10.04 -2.70
C ASP A 134 -5.50 9.09 -1.64
N TYR A 135 -5.37 7.81 -1.97
CA TYR A 135 -4.74 6.83 -1.10
C TYR A 135 -3.22 6.99 -1.15
N THR A 136 -2.59 7.01 0.02
CA THR A 136 -1.15 7.04 0.17
C THR A 136 -0.68 6.02 1.20
N THR A 137 0.54 5.52 1.06
CA THR A 137 1.18 4.69 2.09
C THR A 137 2.70 4.83 2.00
N ASN A 138 3.33 4.91 3.16
CA ASN A 138 4.77 5.06 3.29
C ASN A 138 5.47 3.71 3.48
N VAL A 139 6.69 3.58 2.97
CA VAL A 139 7.51 2.37 3.14
C VAL A 139 8.98 2.77 3.28
N PRO A 140 9.77 2.13 4.18
CA PRO A 140 11.22 2.31 4.21
C PRO A 140 11.87 2.02 2.86
N LEU A 141 12.80 2.89 2.45
CA LEU A 141 13.43 2.82 1.13
C LEU A 141 14.26 1.54 0.96
N ASP A 142 14.97 1.11 2.00
CA ASP A 142 15.76 -0.12 1.99
C ASP A 142 14.88 -1.37 1.75
N LEU A 143 13.72 -1.42 2.37
CA LEU A 143 12.73 -2.47 2.16
C LEU A 143 12.19 -2.46 0.73
N VAL A 144 11.86 -1.27 0.21
CA VAL A 144 11.38 -1.12 -1.17
C VAL A 144 12.44 -1.54 -2.19
N LEU A 145 13.71 -1.24 -1.94
CA LEU A 145 14.81 -1.68 -2.80
C LEU A 145 15.02 -3.19 -2.74
N ALA A 146 14.74 -3.82 -1.60
CA ALA A 146 14.89 -5.27 -1.43
C ALA A 146 13.77 -6.08 -2.09
N GLU A 147 12.51 -5.62 -2.00
CA GLU A 147 11.35 -6.44 -2.40
C GLU A 147 10.19 -5.68 -3.07
N GLY A 148 10.29 -4.36 -3.23
CA GLY A 148 9.20 -3.55 -3.74
C GLY A 148 8.92 -3.80 -5.22
N LEU A 149 7.71 -4.26 -5.55
CA LEU A 149 7.28 -4.56 -6.91
C LEU A 149 6.07 -3.72 -7.33
N LEU A 150 6.16 -3.09 -8.50
CA LEU A 150 5.02 -2.49 -9.20
C LEU A 150 4.41 -3.54 -10.13
N ALA A 151 3.37 -4.22 -9.65
CA ALA A 151 2.73 -5.32 -10.35
C ALA A 151 1.56 -4.83 -11.22
N HIS A 152 1.46 -5.38 -12.43
CA HIS A 152 0.30 -5.26 -13.33
C HIS A 152 -0.33 -6.61 -13.66
N ARG A 153 0.30 -7.71 -13.23
CA ARG A 153 -0.21 -9.08 -13.35
C ARG A 153 -0.23 -9.82 -12.02
N GLN A 154 -1.22 -10.69 -11.86
CA GLN A 154 -1.34 -11.62 -10.73
C GLN A 154 -1.74 -13.00 -11.27
N ASN A 155 -1.07 -14.07 -10.82
CA ASN A 155 -1.40 -15.45 -11.18
C ASN A 155 -1.49 -15.70 -12.70
N GLY A 156 -0.57 -15.09 -13.45
CA GLY A 156 -0.47 -15.23 -14.90
C GLY A 156 -1.46 -14.38 -15.71
N ALA A 157 -2.39 -13.67 -15.08
CA ALA A 157 -3.34 -12.78 -15.75
C ALA A 157 -3.08 -11.30 -15.41
N GLU A 158 -3.65 -10.38 -16.18
CA GLU A 158 -3.75 -8.97 -15.79
C GLU A 158 -4.50 -8.84 -14.45
N LEU A 159 -4.18 -7.81 -13.67
CA LEU A 159 -4.94 -7.51 -12.46
C LEU A 159 -6.41 -7.26 -12.80
N GLY A 160 -7.31 -7.73 -11.94
CA GLY A 160 -8.69 -7.23 -11.95
C GLY A 160 -8.72 -5.74 -11.55
N LYS A 161 -9.73 -5.00 -12.02
CA LYS A 161 -9.97 -3.60 -11.64
C LYS A 161 -9.96 -3.41 -10.13
N ASP A 162 -10.70 -4.25 -9.41
CA ASP A 162 -10.79 -4.23 -7.94
C ASP A 162 -9.52 -4.69 -7.22
N HIS A 163 -8.58 -5.29 -7.94
CA HIS A 163 -7.27 -5.72 -7.43
C HIS A 163 -6.15 -4.73 -7.73
N GLY A 164 -6.48 -3.57 -8.31
CA GLY A 164 -5.54 -2.48 -8.54
C GLY A 164 -5.10 -2.28 -9.98
N TRP A 165 -5.81 -2.84 -10.97
CA TRP A 165 -5.52 -2.52 -12.38
C TRP A 165 -5.58 -1.00 -12.62
N PRO A 166 -4.58 -0.40 -13.28
CA PRO A 166 -3.54 -1.06 -14.05
C PRO A 166 -2.28 -1.43 -13.26
N LEU A 167 -2.05 -0.79 -12.11
CA LEU A 167 -0.81 -0.93 -11.38
C LEU A 167 -1.02 -0.92 -9.87
N ARG A 168 -0.37 -1.85 -9.17
CA ARG A 168 -0.32 -1.89 -7.71
C ARG A 168 1.09 -2.05 -7.19
N LEU A 169 1.35 -1.52 -6.00
CA LEU A 169 2.54 -1.86 -5.21
C LEU A 169 2.31 -3.19 -4.50
N VAL A 170 3.37 -3.99 -4.40
CA VAL A 170 3.44 -5.22 -3.61
C VAL A 170 4.69 -5.16 -2.75
N ILE A 171 4.49 -5.27 -1.42
CA ILE A 171 5.52 -5.37 -0.39
C ILE A 171 5.23 -6.65 0.41
N PRO A 172 5.80 -7.81 0.01
CA PRO A 172 5.43 -9.12 0.56
C PRO A 172 5.56 -9.24 2.08
N SER A 173 6.60 -8.65 2.65
CA SER A 173 6.90 -8.78 4.08
C SER A 173 5.98 -7.94 4.97
N ARG A 174 5.06 -7.14 4.40
CA ARG A 174 4.19 -6.22 5.14
C ARG A 174 2.72 -6.55 4.94
N TYR A 175 1.91 -6.09 5.89
CA TYR A 175 0.47 -6.17 5.74
C TYR A 175 -0.02 -5.41 4.49
N GLY A 176 -1.10 -5.95 3.92
CA GLY A 176 -1.59 -5.59 2.60
C GLY A 176 -1.98 -4.12 2.37
N TRP A 177 -2.09 -3.28 3.41
CA TRP A 177 -2.32 -1.84 3.19
C TRP A 177 -1.07 -1.13 2.65
N LYS A 178 0.13 -1.65 2.94
CA LYS A 178 1.39 -1.18 2.32
C LYS A 178 1.49 -1.59 0.84
N SER A 179 0.77 -2.64 0.44
CA SER A 179 0.67 -3.10 -0.96
C SER A 179 -0.45 -2.37 -1.70
N ALA A 180 -0.27 -1.06 -1.89
CA ALA A 180 -1.24 -0.11 -2.41
C ALA A 180 -1.77 -0.44 -3.80
N LYS A 181 -3.05 -0.15 -4.07
CA LYS A 181 -3.70 -0.34 -5.37
C LYS A 181 -3.75 0.96 -6.15
N TRP A 182 -3.77 0.88 -7.49
CA TRP A 182 -3.90 2.04 -8.39
C TRP A 182 -2.79 3.08 -8.21
N VAL A 183 -1.56 2.60 -8.10
CA VAL A 183 -0.37 3.44 -7.90
C VAL A 183 -0.14 4.31 -9.14
N ASN A 184 0.10 5.60 -8.91
CA ASN A 184 0.44 6.59 -9.92
C ASN A 184 1.67 7.44 -9.55
N GLY A 185 2.27 7.21 -8.38
CA GLY A 185 3.41 8.00 -7.95
C GLY A 185 4.26 7.39 -6.86
N ILE A 186 5.54 7.74 -6.86
CA ILE A 186 6.52 7.40 -5.82
C ILE A 186 7.30 8.67 -5.47
N GLU A 187 7.17 9.12 -4.23
CA GLU A 187 7.91 10.27 -3.70
C GLU A 187 9.00 9.79 -2.74
N LEU A 188 10.24 10.24 -2.93
CA LEU A 188 11.34 9.91 -2.03
C LEU A 188 11.48 10.98 -0.96
N MET A 189 11.54 10.56 0.31
CA MET A 189 11.50 11.42 1.49
C MET A 189 12.65 11.10 2.46
N ALA A 190 13.13 12.13 3.19
CA ALA A 190 14.20 11.98 4.18
C ALA A 190 13.65 11.45 5.51
N GLU A 191 12.52 12.00 5.93
CA GLU A 191 11.81 11.61 7.15
C GLU A 191 10.60 10.76 6.78
N ASP A 192 10.19 9.91 7.71
CA ASP A 192 8.99 9.13 7.54
C ASP A 192 7.74 10.00 7.75
N ALA A 193 6.67 9.68 7.04
CA ALA A 193 5.39 10.37 7.17
C ALA A 193 4.24 9.37 7.03
N PRO A 194 3.21 9.44 7.91
CA PRO A 194 2.11 8.49 7.86
C PRO A 194 1.25 8.71 6.61
N GLY A 195 0.95 7.63 5.89
CA GLY A 195 -0.02 7.59 4.80
C GLY A 195 -1.47 7.53 5.28
N PHE A 196 -2.36 7.06 4.39
CA PHE A 196 -3.80 7.09 4.61
C PHE A 196 -4.26 6.29 5.83
N TRP A 197 -3.88 5.01 5.95
CA TRP A 197 -4.33 4.16 7.08
C TRP A 197 -3.50 4.40 8.33
N GLU A 198 -2.24 4.78 8.15
CA GLU A 198 -1.31 5.09 9.23
C GLU A 198 -1.79 6.31 10.02
N GLN A 199 -2.24 7.37 9.33
CA GLN A 199 -2.90 8.52 9.96
C GLN A 199 -4.18 8.16 10.72
N ARG A 200 -4.76 6.99 10.45
CA ARG A 200 -6.03 6.54 11.02
C ARG A 200 -5.87 5.52 12.13
N GLY A 201 -4.66 5.06 12.46
CA GLY A 201 -4.49 4.12 13.56
C GLY A 201 -3.70 2.86 13.21
N TYR A 202 -3.46 2.60 11.92
CA TYR A 202 -2.70 1.41 11.52
C TYR A 202 -1.21 1.64 11.76
N ASN A 203 -0.50 0.56 12.08
CA ASN A 203 0.92 0.64 12.38
C ASN A 203 1.72 1.18 11.18
N ASN A 204 2.81 1.88 11.46
CA ASN A 204 3.63 2.44 10.39
C ASN A 204 4.50 1.40 9.68
N ASN A 205 5.05 0.42 10.43
CA ASN A 205 5.94 -0.59 9.89
C ASN A 205 5.16 -1.76 9.27
N ALA A 206 4.03 -2.17 9.87
CA ALA A 206 3.09 -3.14 9.31
C ALA A 206 3.59 -4.59 9.22
N ASP A 207 4.49 -5.04 10.10
CA ASP A 207 4.99 -6.41 10.11
C ASP A 207 3.90 -7.41 10.55
N PRO A 208 3.52 -8.38 9.69
CA PRO A 208 2.49 -9.34 10.03
C PRO A 208 2.90 -10.36 11.09
N TRP A 209 4.20 -10.68 11.20
CA TRP A 209 4.73 -11.63 12.17
C TRP A 209 4.79 -11.06 13.58
N GLN A 210 5.02 -9.76 13.69
CA GLN A 210 4.97 -9.03 14.96
C GLN A 210 3.56 -8.56 15.32
N GLU A 211 2.54 -8.95 14.54
CA GLU A 211 1.16 -8.52 14.69
C GLU A 211 0.98 -6.99 14.76
N GLU A 212 1.83 -6.24 14.05
CA GLU A 212 1.82 -4.78 13.99
C GLU A 212 0.63 -4.27 13.16
N ARG A 213 -0.60 -4.47 13.65
CA ARG A 213 -1.83 -4.04 12.98
C ARG A 213 -2.13 -2.57 13.25
N PHE A 214 -1.91 -2.14 14.49
CA PHE A 214 -2.24 -0.80 14.97
C PHE A 214 -1.02 -0.13 15.58
N TRP A 215 -1.10 1.19 15.75
CA TRP A 215 -0.16 1.92 16.58
C TRP A 215 -0.13 1.34 18.00
N PRO A 216 1.04 1.30 18.66
CA PRO A 216 1.17 0.77 20.02
C PRO A 216 0.20 1.44 21.03
N GLU A 217 -0.05 2.73 20.88
CA GLU A 217 -0.95 3.51 21.73
C GLU A 217 -2.41 3.04 21.66
N LEU A 218 -2.78 2.32 20.59
CA LEU A 218 -4.12 1.77 20.40
C LEU A 218 -4.20 0.29 20.79
N SER A 219 -3.07 -0.38 21.02
CA SER A 219 -3.01 -1.84 21.24
C SER A 219 -3.03 -2.24 22.73
N GLY A 220 -3.59 -1.38 23.59
CA GLY A 220 -3.70 -1.54 25.04
C GLY A 220 -4.72 -2.58 25.50
#